data_AF-A0A1I2ZLD1-F1
#
_entry.id   AF-A0A1I2ZLD1-F1
#
_cell.length_a   1.000
_cell.length_b   1.000
_cell.length_c   1.000
_cell.angle_alpha   90.00
_cell.angle_beta   90.00
_cell.angle_gamma   90.00
#
_symmetry.space_group_name_H-M   'P 1'
#
loop_
_entity.id
_entity.type
_entity.pdbx_description
1 polymer ?
#
loop_
_entity_poly.entity_id
_entity_poly.type
_entity_poly.pdbx_seq_one_letter_code
_entity_poly.pdbx_strand_id
1 'polypeptide(L)'
;MGNKQQQEVAKSEPEKYPRKAVQCEDGENGEKRGRNYARLVISPELAAHRIINKVEHESGVGEHIDVPTLMDILRDQAATASKGDLAQAEAMLMNQATALQSLFARLTEKAFSATHPTSFDSFIRVALRAQTQCRATLESLAAIKNPPTIYSGQTNIAHGHQQVNNAITAPLSAMRPGKNEMQQNELLEVGHGGEKMDVEPAGEAIRADSAMETVGAFNRGSNPGGQGKSGT
;
A
#
# COMPACT_ATOMS: atom_id res chain seq x y z
N MET A 1 36.32 -63.70 11.72
CA MET A 1 36.41 -62.81 12.90
C MET A 1 36.75 -61.43 12.36
N GLY A 2 35.88 -60.45 12.16
CA GLY A 2 34.64 -60.14 12.85
C GLY A 2 34.84 -58.87 13.70
N ASN A 3 35.13 -57.72 13.08
CA ASN A 3 35.14 -56.42 13.77
C ASN A 3 34.29 -55.42 12.96
N LYS A 4 32.98 -55.50 13.17
CA LYS A 4 32.06 -54.39 12.89
C LYS A 4 32.15 -53.46 14.08
N GLN A 5 32.91 -52.37 13.96
CA GLN A 5 32.74 -51.24 14.87
C GLN A 5 31.38 -50.63 14.56
N GLN A 6 30.44 -50.84 15.48
CA GLN A 6 29.16 -50.17 15.48
C GLN A 6 29.43 -48.68 15.67
N GLN A 7 29.16 -47.90 14.63
CA GLN A 7 29.04 -46.46 14.74
C GLN A 7 27.79 -46.21 15.58
N GLU A 8 28.00 -45.94 16.86
CA GLU A 8 26.96 -45.51 17.78
C GLU A 8 26.44 -44.16 17.28
N VAL A 9 25.34 -44.21 16.53
CA VAL A 9 24.56 -43.04 16.15
C VAL A 9 24.08 -42.44 17.46
N ALA A 10 24.78 -41.39 17.92
CA ALA A 10 24.38 -40.59 19.05
C ALA A 10 22.94 -40.16 18.81
N LYS A 11 22.04 -40.76 19.58
CA LYS A 11 20.61 -40.49 19.56
C LYS A 11 20.46 -39.06 20.07
N SER A 12 20.35 -38.10 19.16
CA SER A 12 20.11 -36.70 19.49
C SER A 12 18.91 -36.63 20.41
N GLU A 13 19.10 -36.07 21.61
CA GLU A 13 18.01 -35.78 22.53
C GLU A 13 16.87 -35.08 21.77
N PRO A 14 15.59 -35.36 22.09
CA PRO A 14 14.48 -34.75 21.38
C PRO A 14 14.61 -33.23 21.51
N GLU A 15 14.83 -32.56 20.37
CA GLU A 15 15.04 -31.12 20.30
C GLU A 15 13.84 -30.43 20.96
N LYS A 16 14.07 -29.73 22.07
CA LYS A 16 12.98 -29.13 22.85
C LYS A 16 12.39 -27.97 22.06
N TYR A 17 11.19 -28.17 21.55
CA TYR A 17 10.44 -27.11 20.88
C TYR A 17 9.86 -26.10 21.87
N PRO A 18 9.70 -24.82 21.47
CA PRO A 18 10.17 -24.23 20.21
C PRO A 18 11.64 -23.82 20.26
N ARG A 19 12.38 -24.04 19.16
CA ARG A 19 13.80 -23.67 19.04
C ARG A 19 13.93 -22.18 18.81
N LYS A 20 14.86 -21.55 19.53
CA LYS A 20 15.14 -20.11 19.42
C LYS A 20 16.49 -19.81 18.78
N ALA A 21 17.39 -20.81 18.72
CA ALA A 21 18.71 -20.64 18.12
C ALA A 21 18.63 -20.72 16.60
N VAL A 22 19.20 -19.71 15.92
CA VAL A 22 19.38 -19.72 14.47
C VAL A 22 20.75 -20.30 14.16
N GLN A 23 20.77 -21.39 13.40
CA GLN A 23 22.02 -21.99 12.96
C GLN A 23 22.60 -21.18 11.80
N CYS A 24 23.88 -20.82 11.91
CA CYS A 24 24.66 -20.27 10.81
C CYS A 24 25.62 -21.34 10.33
N GLU A 25 25.65 -21.60 9.02
CA GLU A 25 26.63 -22.52 8.45
C GLU A 25 28.04 -22.05 8.78
N ASP A 26 28.82 -22.93 9.42
CA ASP A 26 30.21 -22.64 9.70
C ASP A 26 31.02 -22.73 8.40
N GLY A 27 31.87 -21.72 8.17
CA GLY A 27 32.75 -21.69 7.02
C GLY A 27 34.04 -22.46 7.27
N GLU A 28 34.60 -23.07 6.22
CA GLU A 28 35.87 -23.80 6.27
C GLU A 28 37.05 -22.93 6.77
N ASN A 29 36.98 -21.60 6.62
CA ASN A 29 37.97 -20.65 7.09
C ASN A 29 37.32 -19.39 7.70
N GLY A 30 38.10 -18.56 8.38
CA GLY A 30 37.60 -17.35 9.04
C GLY A 30 36.87 -16.37 8.12
N GLU A 31 37.30 -16.26 6.85
CA GLU A 31 36.65 -15.38 5.87
C GLU A 31 35.27 -15.92 5.46
N LYS A 32 35.16 -17.21 5.13
CA LYS A 32 33.89 -17.87 4.81
C LYS A 32 32.93 -17.81 6.00
N ARG A 33 33.43 -18.00 7.22
CA ARG A 33 32.64 -17.84 8.46
C ARG A 33 32.06 -16.43 8.57
N GLY A 34 32.90 -15.41 8.41
CA GLY A 34 32.48 -14.00 8.42
C GLY A 34 31.44 -13.70 7.34
N ARG A 35 31.64 -14.22 6.12
CA ARG A 35 30.69 -14.05 5.00
C ARG A 35 29.35 -14.74 5.26
N ASN A 36 29.35 -15.96 5.77
CA ASN A 36 28.12 -16.69 6.09
C ASN A 36 27.33 -15.96 7.18
N TYR A 37 28.02 -15.49 8.23
CA TYR A 37 27.38 -14.71 9.28
C TYR A 37 26.82 -13.38 8.76
N ALA A 38 27.57 -12.66 7.91
CA ALA A 38 27.09 -11.43 7.29
C ALA A 38 25.85 -11.68 6.42
N ARG A 39 25.85 -12.73 5.59
CA ARG A 39 24.69 -13.15 4.78
C ARG A 39 23.48 -13.45 5.64
N LEU A 40 23.66 -14.15 6.76
CA LEU A 40 22.59 -14.44 7.70
C LEU A 40 22.02 -13.16 8.32
N VAL A 41 22.88 -12.26 8.78
CA VAL A 41 22.47 -11.01 9.45
C VAL A 41 21.63 -10.10 8.54
N ILE A 42 21.95 -10.04 7.25
CA ILE A 42 21.23 -9.22 6.26
C ILE A 42 20.12 -9.99 5.52
N SER A 43 19.89 -11.26 5.87
CA SER A 43 18.88 -12.07 5.20
C SER A 43 17.47 -11.48 5.46
N PRO A 44 16.60 -11.40 4.44
CA PRO A 44 15.24 -10.90 4.59
C PRO A 44 14.45 -11.63 5.69
N GLU A 45 14.68 -12.93 5.83
CA GLU A 45 13.98 -13.81 6.77
C GLU A 45 14.38 -13.50 8.22
N LEU A 46 15.67 -13.26 8.48
CA LEU A 46 16.11 -12.87 9.82
C LEU A 46 15.63 -11.46 10.18
N ALA A 47 15.62 -10.54 9.22
CA ALA A 47 15.09 -9.19 9.41
C ALA A 47 13.59 -9.23 9.76
N ALA A 48 12.79 -9.99 9.00
CA ALA A 48 11.37 -10.19 9.26
C ALA A 48 11.14 -10.87 10.62
N HIS A 49 11.89 -11.94 10.94
CA HIS A 49 11.81 -12.62 12.22
C HIS A 49 12.03 -11.66 13.40
N ARG A 50 13.04 -10.78 13.35
CA ARG A 50 13.31 -9.83 14.45
C ARG A 50 12.11 -8.92 14.74
N ILE A 51 11.41 -8.49 13.70
CA ILE A 51 10.22 -7.65 13.84
C ILE A 51 9.05 -8.47 14.38
N ILE A 52 8.77 -9.64 13.77
CA ILE A 52 7.70 -10.55 14.22
C ILE A 52 7.90 -10.91 15.68
N ASN A 53 9.10 -11.33 16.08
CA ASN A 53 9.40 -11.69 17.46
C ASN A 53 9.20 -10.51 18.42
N LYS A 54 9.53 -9.28 18.00
CA LYS A 54 9.32 -8.09 18.82
C LYS A 54 7.84 -7.78 19.04
N VAL A 55 7.02 -7.91 18.00
CA VAL A 55 5.57 -7.64 18.04
C VAL A 55 4.83 -8.75 18.79
N GLU A 56 5.12 -10.00 18.46
CA GLU A 56 4.41 -11.16 19.02
C GLU A 56 4.82 -11.51 20.45
N HIS A 57 5.91 -10.91 20.96
CA HIS A 57 6.25 -11.03 22.38
C HIS A 57 5.16 -10.41 23.27
N GLU A 58 4.49 -9.35 22.82
CA GLU A 58 3.45 -8.67 23.60
C GLU A 58 2.09 -9.37 23.49
N SER A 59 1.86 -10.16 22.44
CA SER A 59 0.62 -10.91 22.20
C SER A 59 0.59 -12.29 22.86
N GLY A 60 1.72 -12.78 23.39
CA GLY A 60 1.89 -14.14 23.92
C GLY A 60 2.15 -15.20 22.85
N VAL A 61 1.99 -14.87 21.56
CA VAL A 61 2.26 -15.79 20.44
C VAL A 61 3.76 -16.08 20.31
N GLY A 62 4.61 -15.11 20.66
CA GLY A 62 6.07 -15.21 20.53
C GLY A 62 6.70 -16.40 21.28
N GLU A 63 6.09 -16.84 22.38
CA GLU A 63 6.56 -18.00 23.14
C GLU A 63 6.53 -19.27 22.30
N HIS A 64 5.51 -19.44 21.45
CA HIS A 64 5.28 -20.63 20.64
C HIS A 64 6.02 -20.64 19.29
N ILE A 65 6.65 -19.53 18.89
CA ILE A 65 7.33 -19.43 17.60
C ILE A 65 8.63 -20.25 17.60
N ASP A 66 8.71 -21.28 16.76
CA ASP A 66 9.98 -21.93 16.40
C ASP A 66 10.72 -21.07 15.36
N VAL A 67 11.86 -20.53 15.76
CA VAL A 67 12.60 -19.53 14.96
C VAL A 67 13.15 -20.12 13.66
N PRO A 68 13.84 -21.28 13.66
CA PRO A 68 14.28 -21.92 12.42
C PRO A 68 13.12 -22.18 11.45
N THR A 69 12.01 -22.75 11.93
CA THR A 69 10.84 -23.03 11.09
C THR A 69 10.21 -21.75 10.54
N LEU A 70 10.12 -20.67 11.32
CA LEU A 70 9.63 -19.38 10.82
C LEU A 70 10.53 -18.83 9.69
N MET A 71 11.86 -18.91 9.87
CA MET A 71 12.80 -18.44 8.85
C MET A 71 12.69 -19.24 7.55
N ASP A 72 12.53 -20.56 7.64
CA ASP A 72 12.34 -21.41 6.45
C ASP A 72 11.03 -21.09 5.73
N ILE A 73 9.92 -20.91 6.46
CA ILE A 73 8.63 -20.51 5.88
C ILE A 73 8.73 -19.15 5.18
N LEU A 74 9.43 -18.18 5.78
CA LEU A 74 9.62 -16.85 5.18
C LEU A 74 10.44 -16.94 3.87
N ARG A 75 11.45 -17.82 3.84
CA ARG A 75 12.24 -18.08 2.64
C ARG A 75 11.38 -18.71 1.54
N ASP A 76 10.60 -19.73 1.89
CA ASP A 76 9.73 -20.44 0.97
C ASP A 76 8.64 -19.53 0.40
N GLN A 77 8.09 -18.64 1.23
CA GLN A 77 7.14 -17.61 0.82
C GLN A 77 7.75 -16.68 -0.24
N ALA A 78 8.96 -16.16 0.00
CA ALA A 78 9.66 -15.31 -0.96
C ALA A 78 10.01 -16.06 -2.26
N ALA A 79 10.45 -17.32 -2.14
CA ALA A 79 10.76 -18.16 -3.27
C ALA A 79 9.50 -18.43 -4.13
N THR A 80 8.36 -18.69 -3.49
CA THR A 80 7.07 -18.92 -4.17
C THR A 80 6.61 -17.67 -4.92
N ALA A 81 6.68 -16.51 -4.29
CA ALA A 81 6.37 -15.24 -4.94
C ALA A 81 7.30 -14.95 -6.13
N SER A 82 8.60 -15.24 -6.01
CA SER A 82 9.56 -15.04 -7.11
C SER A 82 9.30 -15.96 -8.32
N LYS A 83 8.61 -17.10 -8.11
CA LYS A 83 8.17 -18.01 -9.17
C LYS A 83 6.85 -17.60 -9.82
N GLY A 84 6.24 -16.50 -9.37
CA GLY A 84 5.00 -15.96 -9.92
C GLY A 84 3.73 -16.47 -9.23
N ASP A 85 3.83 -17.32 -8.21
CA ASP A 85 2.67 -17.68 -7.40
C ASP A 85 2.46 -16.61 -6.32
N LEU A 86 1.45 -15.76 -6.55
CA LEU A 86 1.09 -14.64 -5.69
C LEU A 86 -0.16 -14.92 -4.84
N ALA A 87 -0.65 -16.17 -4.77
CA ALA A 87 -1.90 -16.49 -4.08
C ALA A 87 -1.89 -16.04 -2.60
N GLN A 88 -0.76 -16.20 -1.93
CA GLN A 88 -0.61 -15.79 -0.53
C GLN A 88 -0.56 -14.26 -0.38
N ALA A 89 0.04 -13.53 -1.34
CA ALA A 89 0.00 -12.07 -1.37
C ALA A 89 -1.41 -11.54 -1.67
N GLU A 90 -2.15 -12.20 -2.58
CA GLU A 90 -3.55 -11.87 -2.86
C GLU A 90 -4.42 -12.03 -1.61
N ALA A 91 -4.29 -13.16 -0.91
CA ALA A 91 -5.01 -13.41 0.34
C ALA A 91 -4.63 -12.39 1.43
N MET A 92 -3.33 -12.07 1.56
CA MET A 92 -2.84 -11.07 2.51
C MET A 92 -3.48 -9.69 2.26
N LEU A 93 -3.45 -9.21 1.02
CA LEU A 93 -4.02 -7.90 0.66
C LEU A 93 -5.54 -7.87 0.87
N MET A 94 -6.25 -8.95 0.53
CA MET A 94 -7.69 -9.04 0.75
C MET A 94 -8.05 -9.00 2.25
N ASN A 95 -7.28 -9.71 3.08
CA ASN A 95 -7.46 -9.69 4.54
C ASN A 95 -7.11 -8.33 5.14
N GLN A 96 -6.05 -7.67 4.67
CA GLN A 96 -5.70 -6.30 5.07
C GLN A 96 -6.79 -5.29 4.71
N ALA A 97 -7.34 -5.37 3.50
CA ALA A 97 -8.46 -4.53 3.07
C ALA A 97 -9.69 -4.71 4.00
N THR A 98 -10.01 -5.97 4.33
CA THR A 98 -11.11 -6.30 5.25
C THR A 98 -10.88 -5.73 6.65
N ALA A 99 -9.65 -5.82 7.17
CA ALA A 99 -9.30 -5.25 8.47
C ALA A 99 -9.39 -3.71 8.46
N LEU A 100 -8.88 -3.05 7.41
CA LEU A 100 -8.96 -1.59 7.25
C LEU A 100 -10.39 -1.10 7.12
N GLN A 101 -11.25 -1.82 6.39
CA GLN A 101 -12.69 -1.53 6.30
C GLN A 101 -13.36 -1.64 7.67
N SER A 102 -13.03 -2.68 8.43
CA SER A 102 -13.56 -2.86 9.79
C SER A 102 -13.09 -1.74 10.72
N LEU A 103 -11.83 -1.32 10.61
CA LEU A 103 -11.28 -0.20 11.36
C LEU A 103 -11.97 1.12 11.02
N PHE A 104 -12.23 1.38 9.74
CA PHE A 104 -13.01 2.53 9.29
C PHE A 104 -14.41 2.55 9.93
N ALA A 105 -15.14 1.43 9.87
CA ALA A 105 -16.47 1.33 10.46
C ALA A 105 -16.43 1.63 11.97
N ARG A 106 -15.51 0.99 12.71
CA ARG A 106 -15.37 1.17 14.17
C ARG A 106 -14.98 2.58 14.57
N LEU A 107 -14.07 3.21 13.84
CA LEU A 107 -13.66 4.59 14.13
C LEU A 107 -14.78 5.59 13.81
N THR A 108 -15.56 5.34 12.77
CA THR A 108 -16.73 6.16 12.40
C THR A 108 -17.83 6.05 13.47
N GLU A 109 -18.15 4.83 13.93
CA GLU A 109 -19.06 4.60 15.06
C GLU A 109 -18.61 5.38 16.31
N LYS A 110 -17.32 5.27 16.66
CA LYS A 110 -16.73 5.99 17.80
C LYS A 110 -16.78 7.50 17.64
N ALA A 111 -16.57 8.01 16.44
CA ALA A 111 -16.66 9.43 16.16
C ALA A 111 -18.07 9.95 16.41
N PHE A 112 -19.10 9.35 15.82
CA PHE A 112 -20.49 9.78 16.01
C PHE A 112 -21.00 9.58 17.45
N SER A 113 -20.36 8.71 18.21
CA SER A 113 -20.61 8.53 19.64
C SER A 113 -19.80 9.48 20.54
N ALA A 114 -18.91 10.30 19.98
CA ALA A 114 -18.03 11.16 20.76
C ALA A 114 -18.77 12.39 21.29
N THR A 115 -18.64 12.64 22.60
CA THR A 115 -19.25 13.81 23.26
C THR A 115 -18.48 15.11 22.99
N HIS A 116 -17.16 15.02 22.75
CA HIS A 116 -16.31 16.17 22.53
C HIS A 116 -15.95 16.32 21.04
N PRO A 117 -16.05 17.53 20.46
CA PRO A 117 -15.69 17.78 19.05
C PRO A 117 -14.25 17.40 18.69
N THR A 118 -13.31 17.52 19.64
CA THR A 118 -11.90 17.13 19.45
C THR A 118 -11.73 15.62 19.26
N SER A 119 -12.50 14.82 20.00
CA SER A 119 -12.51 13.36 19.84
C SER A 119 -13.20 12.95 18.55
N PHE A 120 -14.28 13.63 18.15
CA PHE A 120 -14.92 13.43 16.85
C PHE A 120 -13.93 13.63 15.70
N ASP A 121 -13.25 14.79 15.64
CA ASP A 121 -12.28 15.09 14.57
C ASP A 121 -11.13 14.09 14.54
N SER A 122 -10.62 13.70 15.71
CA SER A 122 -9.53 12.72 15.83
C SER A 122 -9.94 11.37 15.25
N PHE A 123 -11.11 10.85 15.62
CA PHE A 123 -11.58 9.56 15.14
C PHE A 123 -11.94 9.58 13.65
N ILE A 124 -12.66 10.61 13.17
CA ILE A 124 -12.98 10.75 11.74
C ILE A 124 -11.72 10.85 10.89
N ARG A 125 -10.71 11.60 11.32
CA ARG A 125 -9.45 11.74 10.56
C ARG A 125 -8.74 10.40 10.38
N VAL A 126 -8.68 9.57 11.42
CA VAL A 126 -8.08 8.23 11.32
C VAL A 126 -8.98 7.29 10.52
N ALA A 127 -10.31 7.40 10.64
CA ALA A 127 -11.26 6.61 9.86
C ALA A 127 -11.08 6.84 8.36
N LEU A 128 -11.08 8.10 7.90
CA LEU A 128 -10.92 8.44 6.48
C LEU A 128 -9.55 8.00 5.92
N ARG A 129 -8.51 8.00 6.76
CA ARG A 129 -7.21 7.40 6.40
C ARG A 129 -7.32 5.89 6.23
N ALA A 130 -7.99 5.18 7.14
CA ALA A 130 -8.22 3.74 7.00
C ALA A 130 -9.00 3.40 5.72
N GLN A 131 -10.03 4.18 5.38
CA GLN A 131 -10.76 4.05 4.10
C GLN A 131 -9.85 4.26 2.89
N THR A 132 -9.02 5.31 2.91
CA THR A 132 -8.08 5.60 1.82
C THR A 132 -7.07 4.46 1.64
N GLN A 133 -6.55 3.90 2.73
CA GLN A 133 -5.64 2.76 2.67
C GLN A 133 -6.34 1.48 2.21
N CYS A 134 -7.58 1.24 2.61
CA CYS A 134 -8.38 0.11 2.11
C CYS A 134 -8.49 0.15 0.57
N ARG A 135 -8.84 1.32 0.01
CA ARG A 135 -8.86 1.52 -1.44
C ARG A 135 -7.49 1.23 -2.07
N ALA A 136 -6.41 1.77 -1.51
CA ALA A 136 -5.06 1.54 -2.03
C ALA A 136 -4.64 0.05 -1.99
N THR A 137 -5.05 -0.70 -0.97
CA THR A 137 -4.80 -2.15 -0.91
C THR A 137 -5.56 -2.93 -1.98
N LEU A 138 -6.81 -2.56 -2.25
CA LEU A 138 -7.62 -3.18 -3.31
C LEU A 138 -7.11 -2.81 -4.71
N GLU A 139 -6.63 -1.59 -4.90
CA GLU A 139 -5.96 -1.16 -6.14
C GLU A 139 -4.67 -1.95 -6.38
N SER A 140 -3.88 -2.18 -5.33
CA SER A 140 -2.68 -3.02 -5.40
C SER A 140 -3.03 -4.46 -5.78
N LEU A 141 -4.11 -5.02 -5.20
CA LEU A 141 -4.62 -6.34 -5.55
C LEU A 141 -5.09 -6.39 -7.02
N ALA A 142 -5.83 -5.38 -7.47
CA ALA A 142 -6.29 -5.28 -8.85
C ALA A 142 -5.12 -5.20 -9.83
N ALA A 143 -4.05 -4.45 -9.49
CA ALA A 143 -2.83 -4.35 -10.28
C ALA A 143 -2.04 -5.67 -10.33
N ILE A 144 -2.05 -6.46 -9.25
CA ILE A 144 -1.48 -7.82 -9.25
C ILE A 144 -2.23 -8.73 -10.22
N LYS A 145 -3.57 -8.69 -10.21
CA LYS A 145 -4.40 -9.55 -11.08
C LYS A 145 -4.41 -9.09 -12.54
N ASN A 146 -4.29 -7.79 -12.78
CA ASN A 146 -4.30 -7.18 -14.10
C ASN A 146 -3.12 -6.21 -14.21
N PRO A 147 -1.89 -6.71 -14.43
CA PRO A 147 -0.73 -5.85 -14.57
C PRO A 147 -0.93 -4.87 -15.72
N PRO A 148 -0.66 -3.57 -15.54
CA PRO A 148 -0.86 -2.59 -16.59
C PRO A 148 -0.03 -2.98 -17.81
N THR A 149 -0.69 -3.19 -18.95
CA THR A 149 -0.01 -3.41 -20.22
C THR A 149 0.66 -2.11 -20.62
N ILE A 150 1.95 -1.97 -20.28
CA ILE A 150 2.79 -0.96 -20.90
C ILE A 150 2.97 -1.41 -22.34
N TYR A 151 2.17 -0.84 -23.24
CA TYR A 151 2.48 -0.86 -24.65
C TYR A 151 3.77 -0.07 -24.82
N SER A 152 4.90 -0.78 -24.81
CA SER A 152 6.16 -0.28 -25.31
C SER A 152 5.94 0.01 -26.78
N GLY A 153 5.42 1.20 -27.09
CA GLY A 153 5.34 1.70 -28.45
C GLY A 153 6.73 1.51 -29.02
N GLN A 154 6.82 0.63 -30.02
CA GLN A 154 8.07 0.39 -30.74
C GLN A 154 8.64 1.76 -31.07
N THR A 155 9.70 2.13 -30.36
CA THR A 155 10.49 3.27 -30.78
C THR A 155 11.02 2.81 -32.12
N ASN A 156 10.46 3.36 -33.20
CA ASN A 156 11.04 3.25 -34.53
C ASN A 156 12.46 3.80 -34.38
N ILE A 157 13.42 2.90 -34.14
CA ILE A 157 14.83 3.18 -34.31
C ILE A 157 14.98 3.34 -35.82
N ALA A 158 14.73 4.55 -36.29
CA ALA A 158 15.10 4.95 -37.62
C ALA A 158 16.61 4.72 -37.69
N HIS A 159 17.03 3.84 -38.60
CA HIS A 159 18.42 3.64 -39.01
C HIS A 159 18.93 4.88 -39.79
N GLY A 160 18.62 6.07 -39.31
CA GLY A 160 19.08 7.36 -39.82
C GLY A 160 20.17 7.92 -38.91
N HIS A 161 21.03 8.77 -39.47
CA HIS A 161 22.22 9.31 -38.83
C HIS A 161 21.86 10.09 -37.55
N GLN A 162 21.92 9.44 -36.40
CA GLN A 162 21.81 10.10 -35.09
C GLN A 162 23.14 10.80 -34.80
N GLN A 163 23.16 12.12 -34.91
CA GLN A 163 24.28 12.93 -34.42
C GLN A 163 24.15 13.10 -32.92
N VAL A 164 25.10 12.53 -32.17
CA VAL A 164 25.27 12.74 -30.72
C VAL A 164 26.36 13.79 -30.50
N ASN A 165 25.99 14.98 -30.01
CA ASN A 165 26.94 16.00 -29.57
C ASN A 165 27.31 15.76 -28.11
N ASN A 166 28.38 14.99 -27.85
CA ASN A 166 29.02 14.93 -26.54
C ASN A 166 30.26 15.83 -26.55
N ALA A 167 30.18 16.99 -25.87
CA ALA A 167 31.29 17.92 -25.75
C ALA A 167 31.79 18.01 -24.29
N ILE A 168 32.98 17.46 -24.03
CA ILE A 168 33.91 17.81 -22.94
C ILE A 168 35.31 17.47 -23.51
N THR A 169 36.34 18.32 -23.64
CA THR A 169 37.00 19.22 -22.66
C THR A 169 37.96 20.19 -23.41
N ALA A 170 38.19 21.36 -22.83
CA ALA A 170 38.91 22.58 -23.28
C ALA A 170 40.46 22.42 -23.49
N PRO A 171 41.31 23.44 -23.86
CA PRO A 171 41.28 24.82 -23.31
C PRO A 171 41.86 26.02 -24.15
N LEU A 172 41.75 27.21 -23.53
CA LEU A 172 42.51 28.47 -23.67
C LEU A 172 42.21 29.49 -24.79
N SER A 173 41.64 30.61 -24.31
CA SER A 173 41.95 32.01 -24.61
C SER A 173 41.39 32.70 -25.87
N ALA A 174 40.76 33.85 -25.58
CA ALA A 174 40.60 35.08 -26.38
C ALA A 174 39.22 35.40 -27.00
N MET A 175 38.83 36.67 -26.79
CA MET A 175 37.84 37.52 -27.48
C MET A 175 36.31 37.35 -27.20
N ARG A 176 35.75 38.37 -26.53
CA ARG A 176 34.35 38.87 -26.64
C ARG A 176 34.08 39.46 -28.06
N PRO A 177 32.88 40.02 -28.37
CA PRO A 177 31.52 39.48 -28.33
C PRO A 177 30.80 39.67 -29.70
N GLY A 178 30.02 38.71 -30.19
CA GLY A 178 29.26 38.84 -31.45
C GLY A 178 27.76 38.73 -31.23
N LYS A 179 27.03 39.82 -31.44
CA LYS A 179 25.56 39.85 -31.53
C LYS A 179 25.09 38.83 -32.57
N ASN A 180 24.09 38.00 -32.25
CA ASN A 180 23.25 37.41 -33.28
C ASN A 180 21.80 37.44 -32.81
N GLU A 181 21.01 38.09 -33.65
CA GLU A 181 19.61 38.43 -33.50
C GLU A 181 18.75 37.16 -33.45
N MET A 182 17.83 37.09 -32.50
CA MET A 182 16.80 36.05 -32.48
C MET A 182 15.82 36.34 -33.61
N GLN A 183 15.96 35.63 -34.73
CA GLN A 183 14.94 35.60 -35.76
C GLN A 183 13.70 34.88 -35.21
N GLN A 184 12.59 35.61 -35.23
CA GLN A 184 11.24 35.14 -34.94
C GLN A 184 10.86 34.00 -35.88
N ASN A 185 10.30 32.92 -35.34
CA ASN A 185 9.50 32.00 -36.14
C ASN A 185 8.03 32.31 -35.88
N GLU A 186 7.36 32.61 -36.99
CA GLU A 186 6.03 33.16 -37.11
C GLU A 186 4.94 32.18 -36.64
N LEU A 187 4.00 32.75 -35.90
CA LEU A 187 2.77 32.15 -35.43
C LEU A 187 1.84 31.92 -36.63
N LEU A 188 1.50 30.65 -36.92
CA LEU A 188 0.54 30.31 -37.97
C LEU A 188 -0.90 30.52 -37.43
N GLU A 189 -1.41 31.73 -37.64
CA GLU A 189 -2.84 32.02 -37.62
C GLU A 189 -3.50 31.38 -38.85
N VAL A 190 -4.30 30.33 -38.63
CA VAL A 190 -5.34 29.96 -39.59
C VAL A 190 -6.67 30.28 -38.93
N GLY A 191 -7.13 31.51 -39.19
CA GLY A 191 -8.49 31.93 -38.93
C GLY A 191 -9.43 31.35 -39.98
N HIS A 192 -10.37 30.51 -39.55
CA HIS A 192 -11.64 30.36 -40.24
C HIS A 192 -12.76 30.79 -39.29
N GLY A 193 -13.35 31.94 -39.63
CA GLY A 193 -14.78 32.21 -39.59
C GLY A 193 -15.48 31.96 -38.26
N GLY A 194 -15.69 33.02 -37.51
CA GLY A 194 -16.41 32.99 -36.26
C GLY A 194 -17.87 32.54 -36.40
N GLU A 195 -18.30 31.78 -35.41
CA GLU A 195 -19.67 31.82 -34.94
C GLU A 195 -19.61 31.69 -33.42
N LYS A 196 -19.95 32.78 -32.72
CA LYS A 196 -20.06 32.80 -31.27
C LYS A 196 -21.27 31.95 -30.90
N MET A 197 -21.07 30.89 -30.12
CA MET A 197 -22.14 30.29 -29.34
C MET A 197 -21.56 29.68 -28.06
N ASP A 198 -21.54 30.49 -27.01
CA ASP A 198 -21.85 30.02 -25.67
C ASP A 198 -23.25 29.41 -25.72
N VAL A 199 -23.41 28.12 -25.42
CA VAL A 199 -24.56 27.57 -24.67
C VAL A 199 -24.11 26.26 -24.01
N GLU A 200 -24.16 26.23 -22.68
CA GLU A 200 -24.08 25.02 -21.85
C GLU A 200 -25.14 23.97 -22.25
N PRO A 201 -24.86 22.67 -22.30
CA PRO A 201 -25.92 21.69 -22.28
C PRO A 201 -26.44 21.51 -20.84
N ALA A 202 -27.68 21.94 -20.61
CA ALA A 202 -28.44 21.64 -19.40
C ALA A 202 -28.54 20.12 -19.20
N GLY A 203 -28.11 19.64 -18.03
CA GLY A 203 -28.35 18.27 -17.61
C GLY A 203 -29.85 18.02 -17.49
N GLU A 204 -30.35 17.05 -18.25
CA GLU A 204 -31.75 16.66 -18.28
C GLU A 204 -32.14 16.01 -16.95
N ALA A 205 -33.10 16.63 -16.26
CA ALA A 205 -33.70 16.10 -15.04
C ALA A 205 -34.56 14.89 -15.37
N ILE A 206 -34.20 13.72 -14.86
CA ILE A 206 -35.09 12.55 -14.86
C ILE A 206 -36.20 12.82 -13.85
N ARG A 207 -37.41 13.10 -14.37
CA ARG A 207 -38.67 13.04 -13.63
C ARG A 207 -39.18 11.60 -13.65
N ALA A 208 -39.35 11.01 -12.48
CA ALA A 208 -40.36 9.99 -12.22
C ALA A 208 -41.17 10.45 -11.01
N ASP A 209 -42.49 10.25 -11.10
CA ASP A 209 -43.59 11.04 -10.55
C ASP A 209 -43.61 11.35 -9.05
N SER A 210 -43.94 12.62 -8.77
CA SER A 210 -44.69 13.05 -7.59
C SER A 210 -46.19 12.93 -7.88
N ALA A 211 -46.87 11.98 -7.25
CA ALA A 211 -48.33 12.01 -7.12
C ALA A 211 -48.70 12.80 -5.86
N MET A 212 -49.12 14.05 -6.06
CA MET A 212 -49.85 14.86 -5.09
C MET A 212 -51.25 14.26 -4.87
N GLU A 213 -51.65 14.09 -3.62
CA GLU A 213 -53.06 14.21 -3.25
C GLU A 213 -53.19 15.05 -1.98
N THR A 214 -53.96 16.14 -2.12
CA THR A 214 -54.18 17.17 -1.11
C THR A 214 -55.64 17.07 -0.68
N VAL A 215 -55.92 16.69 0.57
CA VAL A 215 -57.16 16.99 1.34
C VAL A 215 -56.93 16.48 2.76
N GLY A 216 -57.20 17.16 3.87
CA GLY A 216 -57.76 18.48 4.15
C GLY A 216 -57.47 18.80 5.62
N ALA A 217 -57.49 20.09 5.94
CA ALA A 217 -57.28 20.59 7.30
C ALA A 217 -58.38 20.08 8.26
N PHE A 218 -57.98 19.41 9.33
CA PHE A 218 -58.81 19.27 10.52
C PHE A 218 -58.11 19.90 11.73
N ASN A 219 -58.59 21.10 12.03
CA ASN A 219 -58.42 21.87 13.24
C ASN A 219 -58.88 21.05 14.46
N ARG A 220 -58.05 20.92 15.49
CA ARG A 220 -58.53 20.54 16.83
C ARG A 220 -57.73 21.23 17.93
N GLY A 221 -58.35 22.28 18.47
CA GLY A 221 -58.42 22.49 19.92
C GLY A 221 -57.28 23.27 20.55
N SER A 222 -57.36 24.60 20.42
CA SER A 222 -56.84 25.53 21.43
C SER A 222 -57.49 25.26 22.79
N ASN A 223 -56.69 25.04 23.84
CA ASN A 223 -57.05 25.45 25.20
C ASN A 223 -55.79 25.62 26.08
N PRO A 224 -55.46 26.84 26.53
CA PRO A 224 -54.55 27.07 27.64
C PRO A 224 -55.38 27.30 28.92
N GLY A 225 -55.35 26.36 29.85
CA GLY A 225 -55.99 26.48 31.17
C GLY A 225 -54.95 26.26 32.27
N GLY A 226 -54.64 27.32 33.02
CA GLY A 226 -53.63 27.30 34.06
C GLY A 226 -54.12 26.87 35.45
N GLN A 227 -53.14 26.92 36.36
CA GLN A 227 -53.17 26.89 37.83
C GLN A 227 -53.08 25.53 38.56
N GLY A 228 -52.11 25.45 39.46
CA GLY A 228 -52.09 24.49 40.57
C GLY A 228 -50.71 24.24 41.17
N LYS A 229 -50.34 25.01 42.20
CA LYS A 229 -49.15 24.85 43.05
C LYS A 229 -49.18 23.57 43.91
N SER A 230 -48.01 22.99 44.19
CA SER A 230 -47.56 22.35 45.44
C SER A 230 -46.19 21.70 45.14
N GLY A 231 -45.06 21.95 45.81
CA GLY A 231 -44.88 22.13 47.25
C GLY A 231 -44.42 20.78 47.83
N THR A 232 -43.12 20.73 48.17
CA THR A 232 -42.32 19.64 48.80
C THR A 232 -42.05 18.39 47.99
#